data_AF-A0A1E7ER03-F1
#
_entry.id   AF-A0A1E7ER03-F1
#
_cell.length_a   1.000
_cell.length_b   1.000
_cell.length_c   1.000
_cell.angle_alpha   90.00
_cell.angle_beta   90.00
_cell.angle_gamma   90.00
#
_symmetry.space_group_name_H-M   'P 1'
#
loop_
_entity.id
_entity.type
_entity.pdbx_description
1 polymer ?
#
loop_
_entity_poly.entity_id
_entity_poly.type
_entity_poly.pdbx_seq_one_letter_code
_entity_poly.pdbx_strand_id
1 'polypeptide(L)' 'LIRWTPDGQSFKIQDNGKDKAIVAILKRNFNQTRFKSFLRQLQLYGFERRFKGQSRGECSHPMFIRGR' A
#
# COMPACT_ATOMS: atom_id res chain seq x y z
N LEU A 1 8.22 2.64 -5.48
CA LEU A 1 6.75 2.85 -5.52
C LEU A 1 6.07 2.05 -4.43
N ILE A 2 6.26 0.73 -4.39
CA ILE A 2 5.89 -0.11 -3.25
C ILE A 2 7.15 -0.84 -2.79
N ARG A 3 7.40 -0.91 -1.49
CA ARG A 3 8.52 -1.66 -0.91
C ARG A 3 8.08 -2.35 0.37
N TRP A 4 8.56 -3.55 0.61
CA TRP A 4 8.45 -4.18 1.92
C TRP A 4 9.29 -3.43 2.95
N THR A 5 8.83 -3.40 4.20
CA THR A 5 9.68 -3.01 5.32
C THR A 5 10.78 -4.06 5.56
N PRO A 6 11.90 -3.72 6.22
CA PRO A 6 13.01 -4.64 6.42
C PRO A 6 12.63 -5.91 7.18
N ASP A 7 11.67 -5.81 8.10
CA ASP A 7 11.10 -6.91 8.89
C ASP A 7 10.08 -7.76 8.11
N GLY A 8 9.66 -7.34 6.92
CA GLY A 8 8.74 -8.09 6.04
C GLY A 8 7.28 -8.17 6.52
N GLN A 9 6.93 -7.52 7.63
CA GLN A 9 5.59 -7.56 8.22
C GLN A 9 4.62 -6.55 7.61
N SER A 10 5.15 -5.59 6.86
CA SER A 10 4.36 -4.53 6.24
C SER A 10 4.98 -4.08 4.93
N PHE A 11 4.22 -3.32 4.14
CA PHE A 11 4.73 -2.67 2.96
C PHE A 11 4.39 -1.19 2.98
N LYS A 12 5.24 -0.39 2.35
CA LYS A 12 5.09 1.05 2.22
C LYS A 12 4.83 1.41 0.78
N ILE A 13 3.77 2.17 0.57
CA ILE A 13 3.51 2.84 -0.69
C ILE A 13 4.14 4.23 -0.59
N GLN A 14 5.21 4.42 -1.37
CA GLN A 14 5.95 5.67 -1.40
C GLN A 14 5.17 6.66 -2.29
N ASP A 15 4.31 7.45 -1.66
CA ASP A 15 3.61 8.56 -2.29
C ASP A 15 4.41 9.85 -2.09
N ASN A 16 5.21 10.19 -3.11
CA ASN A 16 5.97 11.44 -3.17
C ASN A 16 5.09 12.60 -3.72
N GLY A 17 3.79 12.59 -3.46
CA GLY A 17 2.82 13.54 -4.02
C GLY A 17 2.49 13.27 -5.50
N LYS A 18 2.68 12.04 -5.97
CA LYS A 18 2.51 11.67 -7.39
C LYS A 18 1.78 10.34 -7.53
N ASP A 19 0.48 10.36 -7.24
CA ASP A 19 -0.46 9.27 -7.48
C ASP A 19 -0.38 8.68 -8.91
N LYS A 20 0.07 9.45 -9.90
CA LYS A 20 0.17 9.01 -11.31
C LYS A 20 0.94 7.70 -11.49
N ALA A 21 2.07 7.53 -10.80
CA ALA A 21 2.90 6.34 -10.96
C ALA A 21 2.26 5.10 -10.36
N ILE A 22 1.64 5.21 -9.18
CA ILE A 22 0.91 4.09 -8.58
C ILE A 22 -0.37 3.79 -9.37
N VAL A 23 -1.09 4.81 -9.85
CA VAL A 23 -2.28 4.64 -10.69
C VAL A 23 -1.96 3.90 -11.99
N ALA A 24 -0.80 4.14 -12.62
CA ALA A 24 -0.40 3.39 -13.81
C ALA A 24 -0.25 1.88 -13.53
N ILE A 25 0.35 1.52 -12.39
CA ILE A 25 0.45 0.13 -11.92
C ILE A 25 -0.94 -0.45 -11.62
N LEU A 26 -1.80 0.32 -10.94
CA LEU A 26 -3.15 -0.10 -10.58
C LEU A 26 -4.05 -0.32 -11.80
N LYS A 27 -3.95 0.53 -12.83
CA LYS A 27 -4.68 0.34 -14.09
C LYS A 27 -4.28 -0.96 -14.76
N ARG A 28 -2.97 -1.26 -14.80
CA ARG A 28 -2.44 -2.46 -15.46
C ARG A 28 -2.80 -3.76 -14.74
N ASN A 29 -2.75 -3.77 -13.41
CA ASN A 29 -2.86 -5.01 -12.63
C ASN A 29 -4.22 -5.23 -11.98
N PHE A 30 -4.98 -4.16 -11.71
CA PHE A 30 -6.20 -4.22 -10.91
C PHE A 30 -7.40 -3.52 -11.58
N ASN A 31 -7.25 -3.03 -12.83
CA ASN A 31 -8.25 -2.23 -13.54
C ASN A 31 -8.77 -1.02 -12.73
N GLN A 32 -7.89 -0.41 -11.93
CA GLN A 32 -8.23 0.71 -11.06
C GLN A 32 -7.59 2.01 -11.50
N THR A 33 -8.40 3.08 -11.53
CA THR A 33 -7.95 4.41 -11.97
C THR A 33 -7.68 5.38 -10.82
N ARG A 34 -8.05 5.03 -9.59
CA ARG A 34 -7.96 5.90 -8.41
C ARG A 34 -7.21 5.20 -7.28
N PHE A 35 -6.13 5.81 -6.82
CA PHE A 35 -5.35 5.29 -5.69
C PHE A 35 -6.18 5.16 -4.40
N LYS A 36 -7.11 6.10 -4.16
CA LYS A 36 -8.01 6.05 -2.99
C LYS A 36 -8.93 4.82 -2.98
N SER A 37 -9.33 4.31 -4.15
CA SER A 37 -10.13 3.08 -4.25
C SER A 37 -9.33 1.85 -3.83
N PHE A 38 -8.06 1.77 -4.24
CA PHE A 38 -7.14 0.72 -3.80
C PHE A 38 -6.94 0.75 -2.27
N LEU A 39 -6.73 1.94 -1.69
CA LEU A 39 -6.61 2.09 -0.24
C LEU A 39 -7.87 1.66 0.50
N ARG A 40 -9.06 1.91 -0.06
CA ARG A 40 -10.32 1.45 0.53
C ARG A 40 -10.43 -0.08 0.50
N GLN A 41 -9.98 -0.72 -0.58
CA GLN A 41 -9.94 -2.19 -0.64
C GLN A 41 -9.00 -2.77 0.42
N LEU A 42 -7.80 -2.20 0.59
CA LEU A 42 -6.91 -2.62 1.67
C LEU A 42 -7.60 -2.54 3.03
N GLN A 43 -8.32 -1.46 3.30
CA GLN A 43 -9.11 -1.34 4.54
C GLN A 43 -10.22 -2.42 4.65
N LEU A 44 -10.91 -2.74 3.55
CA LEU A 44 -11.92 -3.80 3.53
C LEU A 44 -11.33 -5.19 3.78
N TYR A 45 -10.09 -5.43 3.34
CA TYR A 45 -9.33 -6.64 3.64
C TYR A 45 -8.69 -6.64 5.04
N GLY A 46 -8.97 -5.63 5.87
CA GLY A 46 -8.47 -5.55 7.24
C GLY A 46 -7.03 -5.01 7.38
N PHE A 47 -6.43 -4.46 6.32
CA PHE A 47 -5.12 -3.83 6.44
C PHE A 47 -5.18 -2.56 7.27
N GLU A 48 -4.21 -2.39 8.15
CA GLU A 48 -4.01 -1.16 8.91
C GLU A 48 -3.01 -0.26 8.21
N ARG A 49 -3.36 1.02 8.05
CA ARG A 49 -2.46 2.04 7.49
C ARG A 49 -1.96 2.98 8.57
N ARG A 50 -0.64 3.19 8.62
CA ARG A 50 -0.02 4.19 9.50
C ARG A 50 -0.12 5.58 8.87
N PHE A 51 -0.66 6.55 9.62
CA PHE A 51 -0.86 7.92 9.13
C PHE A 51 0.12 8.95 9.71
N LYS A 52 0.87 8.59 10.76
CA LYS A 52 1.73 9.50 11.52
C LYS A 52 3.16 8.95 11.62
N GLY A 53 4.11 9.84 11.88
CA GLY A 53 5.51 9.51 12.14
C GLY A 53 6.29 9.04 10.91
N GLN A 54 7.49 8.50 11.14
CA GLN A 54 8.39 7.99 10.10
C GLN A 54 7.74 6.84 9.31
N SER A 55 6.87 6.07 9.95
CA SER A 55 6.10 4.97 9.35
C SER A 55 4.89 5.39 8.53
N ARG A 56 4.64 6.70 8.35
CA ARG A 56 3.49 7.17 7.57
C ARG A 56 3.46 6.52 6.17
N GLY A 57 2.32 5.94 5.82
CA GLY A 57 2.07 5.26 4.56
C GLY A 57 2.32 3.76 4.57
N GLU A 58 2.84 3.18 5.65
CA GLU A 58 2.96 1.73 5.82
C GLU A 58 1.59 1.09 6.00
N CYS A 59 1.41 -0.05 5.34
CA CYS A 59 0.21 -0.89 5.36
C CYS A 59 0.62 -2.28 5.85
N SER A 60 -0.03 -2.76 6.90
CA SER A 60 0.27 -4.05 7.54
C SER A 60 -0.98 -4.90 7.70
N HIS A 61 -0.82 -6.21 7.64
CA HIS A 61 -1.86 -7.18 7.98
C HIS A 61 -1.20 -8.43 8.58
N PRO A 62 -1.71 -9.00 9.69
CA PRO A 62 -1.06 -10.12 10.38
C PRO A 62 -0.81 -11.36 9.52
N MET A 63 -1.65 -11.59 8.51
CA MET A 63 -1.52 -12.72 7.57
C MET A 63 -0.82 -12.37 6.25
N PHE A 64 -0.34 -11.13 6.07
CA PHE A 64 0.34 -10.70 4.85
C PHE A 64 1.82 -10.39 5.16
N ILE A 65 2.61 -11.46 5.23
CA ILE A 65 4.04 -11.41 5.59
C ILE A 65 4.86 -11.83 4.37
N ARG A 66 5.95 -11.13 4.10
CA ARG A 66 6.82 -11.44 2.97
C ARG A 66 7.39 -12.86 3.07
N GLY A 67 7.16 -13.67 2.04
CA GLY A 67 7.71 -15.03 1.94
C GLY A 67 6.86 -16.12 2.62
N ARG A 68 5.63 -15.80 3.01
CA ARG A 68 4.65 -16.73 3.57
C ARG A 68 3.43 -16.86 2.68
#